data_AF-A0A2Z4URL3-F1
#
_entry.id   AF-A0A2Z4URL3-F1
#
_cell.length_a   1.000
_cell.length_b   1.000
_cell.length_c   1.000
_cell.angle_alpha   90.00
_cell.angle_beta   90.00
_cell.angle_gamma   90.00
#
_symmetry.space_group_name_H-M   'P 1'
#
loop_
_entity.id
_entity.type
_entity.pdbx_description
1 polymer ?
#
loop_
_entity_poly.entity_id
_entity_poly.type
_entity_poly.pdbx_seq_one_letter_code
_entity_poly.pdbx_strand_id
1 'polypeptide(L)' 'MTTTEAGEILVRIDPAENWYVSLARAAAEAEQRGLGLRLVLTAAPQKDPPRVDESRGATTS' A
#
# COMPACT_ATOMS: atom_id res chain seq x y z
N MET A 1 -9.75 35.27 8.85
CA MET A 1 -10.01 33.82 8.70
C MET A 1 -9.05 33.31 7.63
N THR A 2 -7.89 32.82 8.05
CA THR A 2 -6.92 32.16 7.15
C THR A 2 -7.34 30.72 7.00
N THR A 3 -7.85 30.35 5.84
CA THR A 3 -8.08 28.96 5.47
C THR A 3 -6.72 28.28 5.39
N THR A 4 -6.35 27.53 6.42
CA THR A 4 -5.20 26.64 6.35
C THR A 4 -5.57 25.57 5.33
N GLU A 5 -4.94 25.61 4.15
CA GLU A 5 -4.96 24.50 3.20
C GLU A 5 -4.63 23.23 3.99
N ALA A 6 -5.58 22.32 4.13
CA ALA A 6 -5.45 21.13 4.97
C ALA A 6 -4.40 20.20 4.35
N GLY A 7 -3.13 20.41 4.74
CA GLY A 7 -2.03 19.56 4.31
C GLY A 7 -2.21 18.12 4.81
N GLU A 8 -1.62 17.17 4.10
CA GLU A 8 -1.65 15.75 4.46
C GLU A 8 -0.24 15.25 4.74
N ILE A 9 -0.10 14.34 5.71
CA ILE A 9 1.12 13.55 5.93
C ILE A 9 0.96 12.21 5.21
N LEU A 10 1.90 11.88 4.33
CA LEU A 10 1.93 10.60 3.60
C LEU A 10 2.82 9.59 4.31
N VAL A 11 2.30 8.39 4.55
CA VAL A 11 3.04 7.28 5.18
C VAL A 11 3.04 6.08 4.26
N ARG A 12 4.24 5.61 3.89
CA ARG A 12 4.41 4.34 3.19
C ARG A 12 4.23 3.19 4.17
N ILE A 13 3.38 2.25 3.82
CA ILE A 13 3.19 0.99 4.51
C ILE A 13 3.78 -0.09 3.63
N ASP A 14 4.92 -0.64 4.05
CA ASP A 14 5.50 -1.82 3.44
C ASP A 14 5.39 -2.99 4.43
N PRO A 15 4.57 -4.02 4.16
CA PRO A 15 4.42 -5.17 5.05
C PRO A 15 5.73 -5.93 5.30
N ALA A 16 6.73 -5.80 4.43
CA ALA A 16 8.03 -6.44 4.59
C ALA A 16 8.98 -5.65 5.51
N GLU A 17 8.66 -4.39 5.83
CA GLU A 17 9.46 -3.53 6.69
C GLU A 17 8.77 -3.24 8.04
N ASN A 18 9.52 -2.73 9.01
CA ASN A 18 8.94 -2.31 10.29
C ASN A 18 8.29 -0.91 10.18
N TRP A 19 7.07 -0.87 9.62
CA TRP A 19 6.35 0.37 9.33
C TRP A 19 5.64 1.00 10.55
N TYR A 20 5.40 0.24 11.63
CA TYR A 20 4.59 0.67 12.77
C TYR A 20 5.12 1.92 13.48
N VAL A 21 6.44 2.02 13.65
CA VAL A 21 7.07 3.17 14.34
C VAL A 21 6.91 4.45 13.53
N SER A 22 7.14 4.38 12.23
CA SER A 22 6.96 5.51 11.30
C SER A 22 5.51 5.97 11.25
N LEU A 23 4.56 5.02 11.26
CA LEU A 23 3.14 5.35 11.32
C LEU A 23 2.76 6.05 12.63
N ALA A 24 3.17 5.50 13.79
CA ALA A 24 2.83 6.07 15.10
C ALA A 24 3.31 7.52 15.22
N ARG A 25 4.53 7.81 14.73
CA ARG A 25 5.06 9.17 14.69
C ARG A 25 4.25 10.09 13.77
N ALA A 26 3.94 9.64 12.56
CA ALA A 26 3.20 10.43 11.59
C ALA A 26 1.78 10.75 12.07
N ALA A 27 1.11 9.81 12.75
CA ALA A 27 -0.18 10.05 13.38
C ALA A 27 -0.10 11.13 14.46
N ALA A 28 0.88 11.03 15.37
CA ALA A 28 1.09 12.05 16.39
C ALA A 28 1.38 13.44 15.78
N GLU A 29 2.14 13.50 14.69
CA GLU A 29 2.45 14.76 13.99
C GLU A 29 1.21 15.33 13.27
N ALA A 30 0.38 14.48 12.66
CA ALA A 30 -0.86 14.89 12.01
C ALA A 30 -1.84 15.49 13.02
N GLU A 31 -2.00 14.84 14.18
CA GLU A 31 -2.84 15.36 15.26
C GLU A 31 -2.35 16.69 15.82
N GLN A 32 -1.04 16.82 16.08
CA GLN A 32 -0.46 18.06 16.58
C GLN A 32 -0.64 19.25 15.63
N ARG A 33 -0.68 18.99 14.33
CA ARG A 33 -0.75 20.02 13.29
C ARG A 33 -2.15 20.22 12.70
N GLY A 34 -3.13 19.41 13.11
CA GLY A 34 -4.47 19.41 12.52
C GLY A 34 -4.46 19.05 11.03
N LEU A 35 -3.55 18.16 10.62
CA LEU A 35 -3.37 17.72 9.23
C LEU A 35 -4.05 16.38 8.99
N GLY A 36 -4.36 16.10 7.72
CA GLY A 36 -4.80 14.77 7.30
C GLY A 36 -3.66 13.76 7.33
N LEU A 37 -3.99 12.47 7.43
CA LEU A 37 -3.04 11.36 7.35
C LEU A 37 -3.45 10.43 6.20
N ARG A 38 -2.53 10.17 5.27
CA ARG A 38 -2.75 9.30 4.11
C ARG A 38 -1.77 8.13 4.07
N LEU A 39 -2.32 6.92 4.02
CA LEU A 39 -1.56 5.68 4.01
C LEU A 39 -1.38 5.19 2.56
N VAL A 40 -0.15 4.81 2.20
CA VAL A 40 0.19 4.28 0.87
C VAL A 40 0.80 2.89 1.04
N LEU A 41 0.05 1.86 0.70
CA LEU A 41 0.49 0.47 0.78
C LEU A 41 1.35 0.09 -0.43
N THR A 42 2.55 -0.43 -0.21
CA THR A 42 3.34 -1.08 -1.26
C THR A 42 2.86 -2.52 -1.43
N ALA A 43 2.03 -2.75 -2.44
CA ALA A 43 1.66 -4.10 -2.86
C ALA A 43 2.66 -4.60 -3.91
N ALA A 44 3.26 -5.77 -3.68
CA ALA A 44 3.95 -6.48 -4.75
C ALA A 44 2.90 -6.95 -5.78
N PRO A 45 3.16 -6.84 -7.08
CA PRO A 45 2.27 -7.41 -8.09
C PRO A 45 2.19 -8.91 -7.85
N GLN A 46 0.99 -9.40 -7.53
CA GLN A 46 0.74 -10.83 -7.38
C GLN A 46 0.91 -11.44 -8.76
N LYS A 47 2.04 -12.12 -9.00
CA LYS A 47 2.21 -12.89 -10.22
C LYS A 47 1.18 -14.01 -10.17
N ASP A 48 0.22 -13.95 -11.08
CA ASP A 48 -0.70 -15.06 -11.31
C ASP A 48 0.14 -16.32 -11.52
N PRO A 49 -0.10 -17.42 -10.77
CA PRO A 49 0.63 -18.65 -11.00
C PRO A 49 0.41 -19.06 -12.46
N PRO A 50 1.45 -19.49 -13.19
CA PRO A 50 1.31 -19.80 -14.61
C PRO A 50 0.17 -20.80 -14.79
N ARG A 51 -0.85 -20.38 -15.55
CA ARG A 51 -1.95 -21.26 -15.95
C ARG A 51 -1.31 -22.47 -16.64
N VAL A 52 -1.41 -23.61 -15.98
CA VAL A 52 -1.00 -24.88 -16.59
C VAL A 52 -1.91 -25.07 -17.79
N ASP A 53 -1.36 -24.85 -18.98
CA ASP A 53 -2.02 -25.19 -20.23
C ASP A 53 -2.04 -26.72 -20.30
N GLU A 54 -3.17 -27.31 -19.98
CA GLU A 54 -3.44 -28.73 -20.18
C GLU A 54 -3.63 -29.02 -21.68
N SER A 55 -2.63 -28.70 -22.50
CA SER A 55 -2.53 -29.20 -23.87
C SER A 55 -1.63 -30.41 -23.90
N ARG A 56 -2.20 -31.60 -23.72
CA ARG A 56 -1.69 -32.84 -24.33
C ARG A 56 -2.70 -33.97 -24.17
N GLY A 57 -3.29 -34.38 -25.29
CA GLY A 57 -3.91 -35.70 -25.37
C GLY A 57 -5.08 -35.89 -26.33
N ALA A 58 -5.35 -34.99 -27.27
CA ALA A 58 -6.17 -35.35 -28.43
C ALA A 58 -5.30 -36.12 -29.44
N THR A 59 -4.93 -37.36 -29.12
CA THR A 59 -4.39 -38.29 -30.11
C THR A 59 -5.57 -38.86 -30.89
N THR A 60 -5.81 -38.30 -32.08
CA THR A 60 -6.48 -38.99 -33.17
C THR A 60 -5.53 -40.04 -33.74
N SER A 61 -5.94 -41.31 -33.74
CA SER A 61 -5.91 -42.23 -34.88
C SER A 61 -6.31 -43.64 -34.47
#